data_AF-A0A3R9BLY4-F1
#
_entry.id   AF-A0A3R9BLY4-F1
#
_cell.length_a   1.000
_cell.length_b   1.000
_cell.length_c   1.000
_cell.angle_alpha   90.00
_cell.angle_beta   90.00
_cell.angle_gamma   90.00
#
_symmetry.space_group_name_H-M   'P 1'
#
loop_
_entity.id
_entity.type
_entity.pdbx_description
1 polymer ?
#
loop_
_entity_poly.entity_id
_entity_poly.type
_entity_poly.pdbx_seq_one_letter_code
_entity_poly.pdbx_strand_id
1 'polypeptide(L)'
;MNSCLPVVRSRPRRRAAVHWSYRTLCAAALVAVATVSVAQVPPPPRAEDPAGVMPPPPLPRPRALVPAMPGNDTASDALVSGTLSRLTINPEGSVDGFVLSDGTLVRLPPHLGAQLTALVKTGDRVTVAGERRVDDEVRARVVRNDGTGASLSDQPPAPVAPVPPTLRGVNLARLSVSGVVRRVTRAPRGEPDGVMLDSGAIVKLTVPAAQQFGALLAPGERVAAVGYGTRNAYGEALQATAFGAPGHVVNLYDDVAR
;
A
#
# COMPACT_ATOMS: atom_id res chain seq x y z
N MET A 1 -19.10 -29.68 -61.55
CA MET A 1 -18.72 -28.28 -61.30
C MET A 1 -18.08 -28.17 -59.93
N ASN A 2 -16.97 -27.42 -59.89
CA ASN A 2 -16.30 -26.82 -58.73
C ASN A 2 -15.51 -27.75 -57.79
N SER A 3 -14.33 -27.42 -57.30
CA SER A 3 -13.26 -26.47 -57.65
C SER A 3 -12.12 -26.82 -56.67
N CYS A 4 -10.87 -26.80 -57.16
CA CYS A 4 -9.67 -26.94 -56.35
C CYS A 4 -9.55 -25.81 -55.30
N LEU A 5 -9.02 -26.10 -54.10
CA LEU A 5 -8.06 -25.22 -53.40
C LEU A 5 -7.10 -26.04 -52.51
N PRO A 6 -5.83 -25.58 -52.36
CA PRO A 6 -4.71 -26.41 -51.89
C PRO A 6 -4.47 -26.36 -50.38
N VAL A 7 -3.98 -27.48 -49.82
CA VAL A 7 -3.46 -27.57 -48.46
C VAL A 7 -2.09 -26.88 -48.38
N VAL A 8 -2.06 -25.70 -47.77
CA VAL A 8 -0.84 -24.94 -47.46
C VAL A 8 -0.14 -25.59 -46.26
N ARG A 9 1.02 -26.19 -46.50
CA ARG A 9 2.00 -26.58 -45.47
C ARG A 9 2.68 -25.32 -44.93
N SER A 10 2.61 -25.09 -43.62
CA SER A 10 3.50 -24.14 -42.94
C SER A 10 4.25 -24.85 -41.79
N ARG A 11 5.58 -24.80 -41.90
CA ARG A 11 6.57 -25.43 -41.03
C ARG A 11 6.59 -24.76 -39.64
N PRO A 12 6.80 -25.49 -38.53
CA PRO A 12 7.15 -24.84 -37.27
C PRO A 12 8.58 -24.27 -37.35
N ARG A 13 8.68 -22.96 -37.13
CA ARG A 13 9.93 -22.21 -37.03
C ARG A 13 10.72 -22.67 -35.81
N ARG A 14 11.92 -23.20 -36.05
CA ARG A 14 13.01 -23.22 -35.07
C ARG A 14 13.29 -21.79 -34.60
N ARG A 15 13.27 -21.57 -33.29
CA ARG A 15 13.97 -20.46 -32.61
C ARG A 15 14.65 -21.09 -31.40
N ALA A 16 15.92 -21.46 -31.53
CA ALA A 16 17.08 -20.60 -31.28
C ALA A 16 17.14 -20.20 -29.81
N ALA A 17 17.94 -20.96 -29.08
CA ALA A 17 18.41 -20.65 -27.73
C ALA A 17 19.16 -19.33 -27.72
N VAL A 18 18.99 -18.54 -26.66
CA VAL A 18 19.99 -17.57 -26.23
C VAL A 18 20.05 -17.64 -24.71
N HIS A 19 21.06 -18.36 -24.22
CA HIS A 19 21.55 -18.25 -22.86
C HIS A 19 22.14 -16.85 -22.68
N TRP A 20 21.75 -16.14 -21.62
CA TRP A 20 22.46 -14.95 -21.18
C TRP A 20 22.89 -15.11 -19.73
N SER A 21 23.92 -15.91 -19.56
CA SER A 21 24.87 -15.83 -18.46
C SER A 21 25.89 -14.77 -18.81
N TYR A 22 26.24 -13.88 -17.88
CA TYR A 22 27.49 -13.09 -17.77
C TYR A 22 27.26 -11.98 -16.73
N ARG A 23 28.19 -11.54 -15.88
CA ARG A 23 29.52 -12.00 -15.48
C ARG A 23 29.89 -11.09 -14.31
N THR A 24 30.27 -11.65 -13.17
CA THR A 24 30.91 -10.93 -12.07
C THR A 24 32.27 -10.40 -12.55
N LEU A 25 32.53 -9.12 -12.34
CA LEU A 25 33.82 -8.47 -12.62
C LEU A 25 34.29 -7.74 -11.37
N CYS A 26 35.25 -8.37 -10.68
CA CYS A 26 36.18 -7.70 -9.79
C CYS A 26 37.12 -6.82 -10.64
N ALA A 27 37.34 -5.59 -10.21
CA ALA A 27 38.54 -4.85 -10.58
C ALA A 27 38.97 -3.98 -9.41
N ALA A 28 40.20 -4.26 -8.97
CA ALA A 28 40.89 -3.60 -7.88
C ALA A 28 41.65 -2.35 -8.35
N ALA A 29 41.98 -1.52 -7.36
CA ALA A 29 43.09 -0.57 -7.29
C ALA A 29 43.01 0.74 -8.10
N LEU A 30 43.11 1.88 -7.40
CA LEU A 30 44.40 2.55 -7.21
C LEU A 30 44.32 3.70 -6.20
N VAL A 31 45.44 3.85 -5.49
CA VAL A 31 45.75 4.77 -4.40
C VAL A 31 45.98 6.17 -4.93
N ALA A 32 45.53 7.20 -4.20
CA ALA A 32 46.14 8.52 -4.25
C ALA A 32 46.12 9.17 -2.86
N VAL A 33 47.31 9.64 -2.50
CA VAL A 33 47.78 10.14 -1.20
C VAL A 33 47.15 11.49 -0.85
N ALA A 34 46.76 11.68 0.42
CA ALA A 34 46.59 13.02 0.99
C ALA A 34 47.22 13.08 2.39
N THR A 35 47.95 14.16 2.57
CA THR A 35 48.97 14.48 3.56
C THR A 35 48.47 14.69 4.99
N VAL A 36 49.39 14.45 5.92
CA VAL A 36 49.30 14.56 7.39
C VAL A 36 48.96 15.98 7.86
N SER A 37 48.11 16.10 8.87
CA SER A 37 48.28 17.12 9.92
C SER A 37 47.71 16.61 11.24
N VAL A 38 48.62 16.35 12.17
CA VAL A 38 48.36 15.99 13.57
C VAL A 38 48.30 17.29 14.36
N ALA A 39 47.17 17.59 14.99
CA ALA A 39 47.10 18.56 16.07
C ALA A 39 46.51 17.84 17.28
N GLN A 40 47.39 17.51 18.23
CA GLN A 40 47.06 16.84 19.47
C GLN A 40 46.29 17.78 20.40
N VAL A 41 45.18 17.30 20.95
CA VAL A 41 44.39 17.99 21.98
C VAL A 41 45.06 17.73 23.34
N PRO A 42 45.50 18.77 24.09
CA PRO A 42 46.08 18.60 25.41
C PRO A 42 45.03 18.26 26.48
N PRO A 43 45.39 17.50 27.54
CA PRO A 43 44.47 17.12 28.62
C PRO A 43 44.17 18.28 29.59
N PRO A 44 43.02 18.24 30.29
CA PRO A 44 42.54 19.33 31.14
C PRO A 44 43.26 19.40 32.51
N PRO A 45 43.57 20.59 33.03
CA PRO A 45 43.97 20.77 34.43
C PRO A 45 42.75 20.77 35.37
N ARG A 46 42.93 20.18 36.56
CA ARG A 46 41.94 20.09 37.64
C ARG A 46 42.13 21.22 38.65
N ALA A 47 41.02 21.89 38.96
CA ALA A 47 40.58 22.51 40.22
C ALA A 47 41.57 23.29 41.10
N GLU A 48 41.25 24.57 41.34
CA GLU A 48 41.33 25.21 42.66
C GLU A 48 40.43 26.47 42.68
N ASP A 49 39.45 26.46 43.57
CA ASP A 49 38.59 27.58 44.05
C ASP A 49 39.19 28.01 45.41
N PRO A 50 39.03 29.24 45.97
CA PRO A 50 37.70 29.77 46.28
C PRO A 50 37.52 31.31 46.35
N ALA A 51 36.23 31.66 46.51
CA ALA A 51 35.67 32.77 47.30
C ALA A 51 35.49 34.15 46.64
N GLY A 52 34.25 34.43 46.24
CA GLY A 52 33.74 35.77 45.96
C GLY A 52 32.24 35.74 45.65
N VAL A 53 31.42 35.89 46.70
CA VAL A 53 29.95 35.76 46.72
C VAL A 53 29.25 36.82 45.84
N MET A 54 28.36 36.37 44.94
CA MET A 54 27.26 37.19 44.39
C MET A 54 25.98 36.33 44.32
N PRO A 55 24.82 36.82 44.79
CA PRO A 55 23.61 35.99 44.89
C PRO A 55 23.04 35.64 43.51
N PRO A 56 22.46 34.43 43.35
CA PRO A 56 21.93 33.99 42.06
C PRO A 56 20.61 34.69 41.70
N PRO A 57 20.32 34.87 40.40
CA PRO A 57 19.00 35.32 39.93
C PRO A 57 17.92 34.27 40.26
N PRO A 58 16.64 34.68 40.41
CA PRO A 58 15.57 33.77 40.79
C PRO A 58 15.34 32.68 39.73
N LEU A 59 15.25 31.43 40.20
CA LEU A 59 14.99 30.25 39.37
C LEU A 59 13.64 30.40 38.61
N PRO A 60 13.55 29.97 37.35
CA PRO A 60 12.27 29.78 36.69
C PRO A 60 11.47 28.70 37.42
N ARG A 61 10.24 29.03 37.81
CA ARG A 61 9.31 28.10 38.46
C ARG A 61 9.14 26.84 37.59
N PRO A 62 9.10 25.62 38.16
CA PRO A 62 8.76 24.42 37.40
C PRO A 62 7.40 24.62 36.74
N ARG A 63 7.35 24.43 35.41
CA ARG A 63 6.08 24.30 34.68
C ARG A 63 5.25 23.24 35.40
N ALA A 64 4.06 23.63 35.84
CA ALA A 64 3.08 22.69 36.34
C ALA A 64 2.94 21.53 35.35
N LEU A 65 3.06 20.31 35.86
CA LEU A 65 2.79 19.07 35.14
C LEU A 65 1.35 19.16 34.64
N VAL A 66 1.17 19.48 33.36
CA VAL A 66 -0.16 19.42 32.74
C VAL A 66 -0.56 17.94 32.76
N PRO A 67 -1.70 17.55 33.36
CA PRO A 67 -2.15 16.17 33.29
C PRO A 67 -2.36 15.81 31.83
N ALA A 68 -1.76 14.70 31.38
CA ALA A 68 -2.02 14.13 30.07
C ALA A 68 -3.52 13.80 30.00
N MET A 69 -4.26 14.54 29.16
CA MET A 69 -5.62 14.18 28.79
C MET A 69 -5.56 12.87 27.99
N PRO A 70 -6.37 11.85 28.30
CA PRO A 70 -6.48 10.67 27.45
C PRO A 70 -7.35 11.06 26.26
N GLY A 71 -6.73 11.27 25.10
CA GLY A 71 -7.43 11.70 23.90
C GLY A 71 -6.65 11.34 22.65
N ASN A 72 -7.22 10.41 21.89
CA ASN A 72 -6.86 9.92 20.55
C ASN A 72 -5.73 8.90 20.50
N ASP A 73 -6.11 7.66 20.17
CA ASP A 73 -5.23 6.67 19.56
C ASP A 73 -4.48 7.35 18.41
N THR A 74 -3.19 7.51 18.62
CA THR A 74 -2.32 8.39 17.84
C THR A 74 -2.13 7.77 16.46
N ALA A 75 -2.93 8.21 15.48
CA ALA A 75 -2.55 8.11 14.08
C ALA A 75 -1.21 8.84 13.94
N SER A 76 -0.14 8.07 14.03
CA SER A 76 1.21 8.61 14.03
C SER A 76 1.57 8.98 12.60
N ASP A 77 2.12 10.17 12.43
CA ASP A 77 2.70 10.58 11.15
C ASP A 77 3.77 9.56 10.77
N ALA A 78 3.62 8.99 9.58
CA ALA A 78 4.50 7.97 9.05
C ALA A 78 5.10 8.42 7.73
N LEU A 79 6.41 8.22 7.62
CA LEU A 79 7.17 8.34 6.39
C LEU A 79 7.68 6.95 6.03
N VAL A 80 7.16 6.36 4.97
CA VAL A 80 7.51 5.02 4.51
C VAL A 80 8.10 5.12 3.10
N SER A 81 9.26 4.52 2.88
CA SER A 81 9.87 4.43 1.56
C SER A 81 10.03 2.97 1.17
N GLY A 82 9.69 2.64 -0.07
CA GLY A 82 9.80 1.27 -0.57
C GLY A 82 9.59 1.17 -2.08
N THR A 83 9.81 -0.01 -2.62
CA THR A 83 9.49 -0.30 -4.03
C THR A 83 8.04 -0.70 -4.15
N LEU A 84 7.30 -0.06 -5.07
CA LEU A 84 5.91 -0.38 -5.38
C LEU A 84 5.84 -1.78 -6.01
N SER A 85 5.21 -2.73 -5.32
CA SER A 85 5.09 -4.11 -5.79
C SER A 85 3.81 -4.34 -6.58
N ARG A 86 2.71 -3.68 -6.23
CA ARG A 86 1.42 -3.83 -6.91
C ARG A 86 0.47 -2.67 -6.63
N LEU A 87 -0.37 -2.31 -7.58
CA LEU A 87 -1.48 -1.37 -7.39
C LEU A 87 -2.72 -2.08 -6.83
N THR A 88 -3.53 -1.39 -6.04
CA THR A 88 -4.83 -1.88 -5.59
C THR A 88 -5.95 -1.11 -6.25
N ILE A 89 -7.10 -1.77 -6.43
CA ILE A 89 -8.29 -1.15 -7.02
C ILE A 89 -9.50 -1.34 -6.12
N ASN A 90 -10.45 -0.41 -6.21
CA ASN A 90 -11.79 -0.55 -5.65
C ASN A 90 -12.69 -1.39 -6.58
N PRO A 91 -13.84 -1.89 -6.10
CA PRO A 91 -14.80 -2.64 -6.93
C PRO A 91 -15.23 -1.90 -8.20
N GLU A 92 -15.24 -0.57 -8.19
CA GLU A 92 -15.54 0.29 -9.34
C GLU A 92 -14.40 0.36 -10.38
N GLY A 93 -13.25 -0.27 -10.13
CA GLY A 93 -12.12 -0.36 -11.05
C GLY A 93 -11.13 0.82 -10.99
N SER A 94 -11.34 1.78 -10.09
CA SER A 94 -10.42 2.88 -9.83
C SER A 94 -9.31 2.45 -8.88
N VAL A 95 -8.09 2.96 -9.11
CA VAL A 95 -6.96 2.69 -8.21
C VAL A 95 -7.19 3.41 -6.88
N ASP A 96 -7.14 2.66 -5.78
CA ASP A 96 -7.38 3.16 -4.41
C ASP A 96 -6.14 3.02 -3.50
N GLY A 97 -5.02 2.57 -4.06
CA GLY A 97 -3.82 2.33 -3.28
C GLY A 97 -2.78 1.49 -4.00
N PHE A 98 -1.80 1.03 -3.22
CA PHE A 98 -0.77 0.12 -3.67
C PHE A 98 -0.14 -0.62 -2.49
N VAL A 99 0.54 -1.71 -2.80
CA VAL A 99 1.33 -2.49 -1.86
C VAL A 99 2.81 -2.29 -2.19
N LEU A 100 3.60 -2.12 -1.14
CA LEU A 100 5.06 -2.06 -1.22
C LEU A 100 5.67 -3.47 -1.19
N SER A 101 6.95 -3.58 -1.52
CA SER A 101 7.69 -4.86 -1.56
C SER A 101 7.89 -5.49 -0.18
N ASP A 102 7.90 -4.70 0.88
CA ASP A 102 7.87 -5.14 2.28
C ASP A 102 6.49 -5.68 2.71
N GLY A 103 5.48 -5.51 1.84
CA GLY A 103 4.10 -5.87 2.12
C GLY A 103 3.27 -4.71 2.66
N THR A 104 3.81 -3.54 3.01
CA THR A 104 3.03 -2.41 3.54
C THR A 104 1.90 -2.02 2.57
N LEU A 105 0.66 -1.90 3.07
CA LEU A 105 -0.49 -1.46 2.27
C LEU A 105 -0.63 0.06 2.38
N VAL A 106 -0.54 0.75 1.25
CA VAL A 106 -0.73 2.20 1.18
C VAL A 106 -2.09 2.48 0.56
N ARG A 107 -3.00 3.07 1.33
CA ARG A 107 -4.32 3.50 0.85
C ARG A 107 -4.32 4.96 0.46
N LEU A 108 -4.98 5.24 -0.67
CA LEU A 108 -5.21 6.57 -1.19
C LEU A 108 -6.72 6.80 -1.40
N PRO A 109 -7.17 8.05 -1.32
CA PRO A 109 -8.48 8.41 -1.82
C PRO A 109 -8.64 8.06 -3.31
N PRO A 110 -9.82 7.57 -3.75
CA PRO A 110 -10.02 7.11 -5.12
C PRO A 110 -9.90 8.23 -6.17
N HIS A 111 -10.11 9.50 -5.81
CA HIS A 111 -9.91 10.62 -6.75
C HIS A 111 -8.46 10.83 -7.17
N LEU A 112 -7.50 10.33 -6.37
CA LEU A 112 -6.08 10.38 -6.70
C LEU A 112 -5.62 9.20 -7.56
N GLY A 113 -6.46 8.18 -7.76
CA GLY A 113 -6.09 6.95 -8.46
C GLY A 113 -5.56 7.19 -9.89
N ALA A 114 -6.24 8.03 -10.66
CA ALA A 114 -5.82 8.34 -12.03
C ALA A 114 -4.45 9.06 -12.06
N GLN A 115 -4.25 10.03 -11.17
CA GLN A 115 -2.97 10.75 -11.06
C GLN A 115 -1.85 9.83 -10.58
N LEU A 116 -2.15 8.92 -9.65
CA LEU A 116 -1.21 7.92 -9.16
C LEU A 116 -0.73 7.01 -10.30
N THR A 117 -1.64 6.50 -11.13
CA THR A 117 -1.25 5.62 -12.26
C THR A 117 -0.38 6.31 -13.31
N ALA A 118 -0.46 7.64 -13.43
CA ALA A 118 0.42 8.42 -14.30
C ALA A 118 1.79 8.71 -13.64
N LEU A 119 1.81 8.80 -12.30
CA LEU A 119 2.99 9.16 -11.51
C LEU A 119 3.91 7.97 -11.22
N VAL A 120 3.34 6.80 -10.93
CA VAL A 120 4.08 5.62 -10.47
C VAL A 120 3.78 4.40 -11.31
N LYS A 121 4.79 3.55 -11.48
CA LYS A 121 4.67 2.23 -12.08
C LYS A 121 5.11 1.15 -11.09
N THR A 122 4.65 -0.08 -11.33
CA THR A 122 5.15 -1.23 -10.58
C THR A 122 6.66 -1.37 -10.78
N GLY A 123 7.41 -1.48 -9.67
CA GLY A 123 8.87 -1.48 -9.65
C GLY A 123 9.50 -0.13 -9.30
N ASP A 124 8.74 0.97 -9.28
CA ASP A 124 9.28 2.28 -8.92
C ASP A 124 9.53 2.39 -7.41
N ARG A 125 10.55 3.16 -7.03
CA ARG A 125 10.79 3.53 -5.64
C ARG A 125 9.96 4.75 -5.29
N VAL A 126 9.14 4.62 -4.24
CA VAL A 126 8.24 5.66 -3.79
C VAL A 126 8.46 5.96 -2.31
N THR A 127 8.31 7.22 -1.96
CA THR A 127 8.28 7.71 -0.58
C THR A 127 6.89 8.24 -0.28
N VAL A 128 6.29 7.74 0.79
CA VAL A 128 4.91 8.01 1.20
C VAL A 128 4.92 8.69 2.55
N ALA A 129 4.31 9.87 2.63
CA ALA A 129 4.03 10.53 3.89
C ALA A 129 2.53 10.45 4.18
N GLY A 130 2.15 10.06 5.39
CA GLY A 130 0.76 9.83 5.73
C GLY A 130 0.54 9.46 7.19
N GLU A 131 -0.60 8.85 7.46
CA GLU A 131 -0.98 8.38 8.79
C GLU A 131 -0.83 6.86 8.85
N ARG A 132 -0.06 6.35 9.81
CA ARG A 132 -0.04 4.90 10.05
C ARG A 132 -1.34 4.44 10.69
N ARG A 133 -1.84 3.33 10.18
CA ARG A 133 -2.99 2.58 10.68
C ARG A 133 -2.51 1.20 11.15
N VAL A 134 -3.45 0.39 11.62
CA VAL A 134 -3.22 -0.96 12.12
C VAL A 134 -2.81 -1.90 10.96
N ASP A 135 -2.10 -2.99 11.26
CA ASP A 135 -1.69 -4.05 10.30
C ASP A 135 -0.85 -3.57 9.11
N ASP A 136 0.11 -2.67 9.35
CA ASP A 136 1.00 -2.12 8.32
C ASP A 136 0.26 -1.46 7.16
N GLU A 137 -0.88 -0.85 7.47
CA GLU A 137 -1.61 0.03 6.57
C GLU A 137 -1.19 1.48 6.80
N VAL A 138 -0.98 2.24 5.72
CA VAL A 138 -0.70 3.68 5.76
C VAL A 138 -1.70 4.40 4.88
N ARG A 139 -2.39 5.39 5.44
CA ARG A 139 -3.21 6.32 4.66
C ARG A 139 -2.32 7.43 4.13
N ALA A 140 -2.01 7.39 2.85
CA ALA A 140 -1.11 8.37 2.25
C ALA A 140 -1.79 9.74 2.12
N ARG A 141 -1.07 10.78 2.54
CA ARG A 141 -1.39 12.17 2.26
C ARG A 141 -0.51 12.73 1.15
N VAL A 142 0.73 12.26 1.04
CA VAL A 142 1.66 12.61 -0.04
C VAL A 142 2.37 11.35 -0.52
N VAL A 143 2.44 11.17 -1.83
CA VAL A 143 3.22 10.12 -2.50
C VAL A 143 4.20 10.78 -3.43
N ARG A 144 5.49 10.53 -3.24
CA ARG A 144 6.58 10.99 -4.11
C ARG A 144 7.21 9.80 -4.81
N ASN A 145 7.42 9.92 -6.12
CA ASN A 145 8.25 8.98 -6.87
C ASN A 145 9.70 9.46 -6.78
N ASP A 146 10.58 8.65 -6.19
CA ASP A 146 11.98 9.04 -5.97
C ASP A 146 12.82 8.95 -7.26
N GLY A 147 12.35 8.22 -8.28
CA GLY A 147 13.01 8.14 -9.58
C GLY A 147 12.72 9.33 -10.49
N THR A 148 11.47 9.82 -10.49
CA THR A 148 11.06 10.97 -11.32
C THR A 148 11.07 12.30 -10.57
N GLY A 149 11.12 12.26 -9.24
CA GLY A 149 11.03 13.44 -8.36
C GLY A 149 9.62 14.04 -8.24
N ALA A 150 8.64 13.52 -8.98
CA ALA A 150 7.29 14.03 -8.98
C ALA A 150 6.52 13.59 -7.71
N SER A 151 5.63 14.45 -7.23
CA SER A 151 4.85 14.23 -6.00
C SER A 151 3.37 14.46 -6.22
N LEU A 152 2.55 13.59 -5.63
CA LEU A 152 1.10 13.68 -5.56
C LEU A 152 0.70 13.93 -4.12
N SER A 153 -0.06 14.98 -3.88
CA SER A 153 -0.59 15.34 -2.56
C SER A 153 -2.11 15.20 -2.55
N ASP A 154 -2.67 14.69 -1.46
CA ASP A 154 -4.10 14.64 -1.22
C ASP A 154 -4.63 16.05 -0.98
N GLN A 155 -5.10 16.65 -2.06
CA GLN A 155 -5.89 17.87 -2.00
C GLN A 155 -7.37 17.49 -2.11
N PRO A 156 -8.26 18.16 -1.33
CA PRO A 156 -9.69 17.98 -1.49
C PRO A 156 -10.08 18.14 -2.96
N PRO A 157 -10.87 17.21 -3.52
CA PRO A 157 -11.33 17.34 -4.89
C PRO A 157 -12.14 18.63 -5.02
N ALA A 158 -12.05 19.28 -6.18
CA ALA A 158 -12.96 20.38 -6.51
C ALA A 158 -14.41 19.89 -6.34
N PRO A 159 -15.35 20.75 -5.90
CA PRO A 159 -16.75 20.36 -5.79
C PRO A 159 -17.28 19.96 -7.18
N VAL A 160 -17.46 18.66 -7.40
CA VAL A 160 -18.12 18.12 -8.59
C VAL A 160 -19.48 17.58 -8.16
N ALA A 161 -20.49 17.70 -9.03
CA ALA A 161 -21.79 17.10 -8.79
C ALA A 161 -21.63 15.60 -8.46
N PRO A 162 -22.32 15.06 -7.44
CA PRO A 162 -22.23 13.65 -7.09
C PRO A 162 -22.60 12.78 -8.28
N VAL A 163 -21.78 11.78 -8.59
CA VAL A 163 -22.13 10.77 -9.60
C VAL A 163 -23.40 10.05 -9.14
N PRO A 164 -24.48 10.03 -9.95
CA PRO A 164 -25.71 9.32 -9.62
C PRO A 164 -25.45 7.87 -9.23
N PRO A 165 -26.12 7.33 -8.20
CA PRO A 165 -25.96 5.93 -7.79
C PRO A 165 -26.21 4.94 -8.92
N THR A 166 -27.11 5.25 -9.85
CA THR A 166 -27.41 4.43 -11.04
C THR A 166 -26.23 4.27 -11.99
N LEU A 167 -25.30 5.24 -12.00
CA LEU A 167 -24.06 5.15 -12.76
C LEU A 167 -22.93 4.47 -11.96
N ARG A 168 -23.08 4.30 -10.65
CA ARG A 168 -22.18 3.50 -9.82
C ARG A 168 -22.54 2.02 -10.00
N GLY A 169 -22.13 1.43 -11.11
CA GLY A 169 -22.48 0.04 -11.36
C GLY A 169 -22.48 -0.41 -12.81
N VAL A 170 -22.60 0.53 -13.77
CA VAL A 170 -22.77 0.22 -15.20
C VAL A 170 -21.63 -0.60 -15.81
N ASN A 171 -20.46 -0.63 -15.18
CA ASN A 171 -19.30 -1.42 -15.62
C ASN A 171 -18.93 -2.57 -14.67
N LEU A 172 -19.78 -2.89 -13.67
CA LEU A 172 -19.51 -3.99 -12.76
C LEU A 172 -19.90 -5.32 -13.40
N ALA A 173 -18.93 -6.20 -13.56
CA ALA A 173 -19.16 -7.57 -13.94
C ALA A 173 -19.47 -8.42 -12.71
N ARG A 174 -20.29 -9.45 -12.88
CA ARG A 174 -20.40 -10.51 -11.86
C ARG A 174 -19.09 -11.31 -11.88
N LEU A 175 -18.37 -11.31 -10.78
CA LEU A 175 -17.08 -11.98 -10.62
C LEU A 175 -17.16 -13.01 -9.50
N SER A 176 -16.34 -14.05 -9.62
CA SER A 176 -16.09 -15.02 -8.55
C SER A 176 -14.59 -15.16 -8.37
N VAL A 177 -14.15 -15.03 -7.13
CA VAL A 177 -12.74 -15.17 -6.75
C VAL A 177 -12.63 -16.16 -5.61
N SER A 178 -11.54 -16.92 -5.62
CA SER A 178 -11.16 -17.76 -4.49
C SER A 178 -9.65 -17.74 -4.35
N GLY A 179 -9.17 -17.84 -3.12
CA GLY A 179 -7.74 -17.72 -2.84
C GLY A 179 -7.44 -17.76 -1.36
N VAL A 180 -6.18 -17.55 -1.03
CA VAL A 180 -5.73 -17.45 0.36
C VAL A 180 -5.75 -15.99 0.77
N VAL A 181 -6.31 -15.69 1.93
CA VAL A 181 -6.29 -14.35 2.51
C VAL A 181 -4.84 -13.97 2.80
N ARG A 182 -4.33 -12.98 2.07
CA ARG A 182 -3.02 -12.40 2.37
C ARG A 182 -3.10 -11.43 3.52
N ARG A 183 -4.20 -10.66 3.58
CA ARG A 183 -4.50 -9.72 4.68
C ARG A 183 -5.97 -9.35 4.74
N VAL A 184 -6.36 -8.84 5.89
CA VAL A 184 -7.68 -8.25 6.13
C VAL A 184 -7.62 -6.76 5.80
N THR A 185 -8.63 -6.26 5.08
CA THR A 185 -8.80 -4.82 4.87
C THR A 185 -9.73 -4.25 5.93
N ARG A 186 -9.53 -2.97 6.27
CA ARG A 186 -10.32 -2.31 7.31
C ARG A 186 -11.00 -1.04 6.83
N ALA A 187 -12.15 -0.78 7.43
CA ALA A 187 -12.85 0.49 7.36
C ALA A 187 -12.07 1.59 8.12
N PRO A 188 -12.39 2.88 7.90
CA PRO A 188 -11.68 3.99 8.54
C PRO A 188 -11.63 3.96 10.08
N ARG A 189 -12.58 3.25 10.72
CA ARG A 189 -12.68 3.05 12.18
C ARG A 189 -11.87 1.85 12.69
N GLY A 190 -11.20 1.11 11.81
CA GLY A 190 -10.42 -0.10 12.17
C GLY A 190 -11.22 -1.40 12.15
N GLU A 191 -12.51 -1.36 11.82
CA GLU A 191 -13.35 -2.54 11.67
C GLU A 191 -12.98 -3.32 10.39
N PRO A 192 -13.03 -4.66 10.38
CA PRO A 192 -12.79 -5.42 9.16
C PRO A 192 -13.87 -5.11 8.12
N ASP A 193 -13.45 -4.86 6.87
CA ASP A 193 -14.33 -4.50 5.75
C ASP A 193 -14.09 -5.34 4.49
N GLY A 194 -13.26 -6.38 4.60
CA GLY A 194 -12.89 -7.20 3.46
C GLY A 194 -11.55 -7.91 3.62
N VAL A 195 -11.08 -8.50 2.54
CA VAL A 195 -9.79 -9.19 2.45
C VAL A 195 -9.10 -8.88 1.14
N MET A 196 -7.77 -8.87 1.19
CA MET A 196 -6.93 -8.96 0.01
C MET A 196 -6.38 -10.39 -0.07
N LEU A 197 -6.57 -11.03 -1.21
CA LEU A 197 -6.09 -12.37 -1.48
C LEU A 197 -4.61 -12.36 -1.89
N ASP A 198 -3.97 -13.52 -1.86
CA ASP A 198 -2.62 -13.79 -2.38
C ASP A 198 -2.48 -13.46 -3.87
N SER A 199 -3.54 -13.69 -4.64
CA SER A 199 -3.68 -13.24 -6.03
C SER A 199 -3.69 -11.72 -6.18
N GLY A 200 -3.80 -10.97 -5.08
CA GLY A 200 -3.97 -9.52 -4.99
C GLY A 200 -5.38 -9.03 -5.31
N ALA A 201 -6.34 -9.95 -5.47
CA ALA A 201 -7.75 -9.57 -5.60
C ALA A 201 -8.28 -9.01 -4.27
N ILE A 202 -9.10 -7.96 -4.34
CA ILE A 202 -9.72 -7.34 -3.17
C ILE A 202 -11.19 -7.73 -3.12
N VAL A 203 -11.59 -8.35 -2.02
CA VAL A 203 -12.99 -8.68 -1.74
C VAL A 203 -13.48 -7.71 -0.68
N LYS A 204 -14.40 -6.82 -1.05
CA LYS A 204 -15.06 -5.90 -0.12
C LYS A 204 -16.32 -6.52 0.45
N LEU A 205 -16.48 -6.37 1.75
CA LEU A 205 -17.63 -6.81 2.55
C LEU A 205 -18.22 -5.59 3.26
N THR A 206 -19.51 -5.64 3.57
CA THR A 206 -20.05 -4.70 4.55
C THR A 206 -19.48 -5.04 5.93
N VAL A 207 -19.35 -4.05 6.82
CA VAL A 207 -18.84 -4.29 8.18
C VAL A 207 -19.64 -5.38 8.92
N PRO A 208 -20.99 -5.43 8.85
CA PRO A 208 -21.75 -6.53 9.45
C PRO A 208 -21.43 -7.90 8.85
N ALA A 209 -21.33 -8.00 7.52
CA ALA A 209 -20.94 -9.26 6.88
C ALA A 209 -19.54 -9.69 7.31
N ALA A 210 -18.58 -8.76 7.33
CA ALA A 210 -17.22 -9.07 7.76
C ALA A 210 -17.17 -9.60 9.20
N GLN A 211 -17.95 -9.02 10.11
CA GLN A 211 -18.04 -9.48 11.50
C GLN A 211 -18.62 -10.90 11.62
N GLN A 212 -19.59 -11.27 10.77
CA GLN A 212 -20.16 -12.63 10.74
C GLN A 212 -19.13 -13.68 10.31
N PHE A 213 -18.22 -13.34 9.40
CA PHE A 213 -17.20 -14.25 8.87
C PHE A 213 -15.81 -14.07 9.49
N GLY A 214 -15.72 -13.53 10.71
CA GLY A 214 -14.44 -13.18 11.35
C GLY A 214 -13.40 -14.32 11.37
N ALA A 215 -13.84 -15.58 11.49
CA ALA A 215 -12.94 -16.75 11.45
C ALA A 215 -12.28 -16.97 10.08
N LEU A 216 -12.94 -16.58 8.98
CA LEU A 216 -12.41 -16.66 7.61
C LEU A 216 -11.62 -15.41 7.21
N LEU A 217 -11.79 -14.30 7.93
CA LEU A 217 -11.04 -13.06 7.73
C LEU A 217 -9.74 -13.07 8.55
N ALA A 218 -8.91 -14.07 8.33
CA ALA A 218 -7.59 -14.16 8.94
C ALA A 218 -6.52 -14.45 7.87
N PRO A 219 -5.31 -13.86 7.97
CA PRO A 219 -4.23 -14.20 7.05
C PRO A 219 -3.94 -15.71 7.04
N GLY A 220 -3.86 -16.30 5.85
CA GLY A 220 -3.64 -17.74 5.66
C GLY A 220 -4.92 -18.55 5.42
N GLU A 221 -6.09 -17.99 5.70
CA GLU A 221 -7.35 -18.69 5.48
C GLU A 221 -7.74 -18.77 4.00
N ARG A 222 -8.43 -19.84 3.61
CA ARG A 222 -8.96 -19.98 2.26
C ARG A 222 -10.39 -19.48 2.21
N VAL A 223 -10.65 -18.57 1.28
CA VAL A 223 -11.97 -17.97 1.09
C VAL A 223 -12.38 -17.99 -0.37
N ALA A 224 -13.68 -17.96 -0.59
CA ALA A 224 -14.32 -17.74 -1.87
C ALA A 224 -15.37 -16.65 -1.73
N ALA A 225 -15.48 -15.83 -2.76
CA ALA A 225 -16.45 -14.75 -2.82
C ALA A 225 -17.05 -14.66 -4.22
N VAL A 226 -18.33 -14.32 -4.28
CA VAL A 226 -19.04 -14.00 -5.51
C VAL A 226 -19.69 -12.65 -5.32
N GLY A 227 -19.65 -11.81 -6.36
CA GLY A 227 -20.22 -10.48 -6.26
C GLY A 227 -20.05 -9.69 -7.53
N TYR A 228 -20.14 -8.37 -7.40
CA TYR A 228 -20.04 -7.44 -8.52
C TYR A 228 -18.81 -6.57 -8.38
N GLY A 229 -18.04 -6.45 -9.46
CA GLY A 229 -16.73 -5.84 -9.41
C GLY A 229 -16.13 -5.59 -10.77
N THR A 230 -14.85 -5.21 -10.76
CA THR A 230 -14.09 -4.91 -11.95
C THR A 230 -12.78 -5.69 -11.95
N ARG A 231 -12.39 -6.17 -13.13
CA ARG A 231 -11.06 -6.73 -13.40
C ARG A 231 -10.42 -5.91 -14.52
N ASN A 232 -9.28 -5.29 -14.25
CA ASN A 232 -8.55 -4.48 -15.22
C ASN A 232 -7.03 -4.72 -15.12
N ALA A 233 -6.23 -3.91 -15.81
CA ALA A 233 -4.77 -4.05 -15.84
C ALA A 233 -4.10 -3.82 -14.47
N TYR A 234 -4.78 -3.16 -13.53
CA TYR A 234 -4.23 -2.83 -12.21
C TYR A 234 -4.58 -3.87 -11.15
N GLY A 235 -5.65 -4.66 -11.37
CA GLY A 235 -6.01 -5.73 -10.46
C GLY A 235 -7.45 -6.21 -10.65
N GLU A 236 -7.95 -6.86 -9.60
CA GLU A 236 -9.32 -7.36 -9.52
C GLU A 236 -9.90 -6.97 -8.17
N ALA A 237 -11.10 -6.41 -8.16
CA ALA A 237 -11.82 -6.16 -6.93
C ALA A 237 -13.32 -6.34 -7.12
N LEU A 238 -14.00 -6.83 -6.09
CA LEU A 238 -15.45 -7.00 -6.10
C LEU A 238 -16.07 -6.73 -4.74
N GLN A 239 -17.28 -6.20 -4.76
CA GLN A 239 -18.16 -6.17 -3.61
C GLN A 239 -18.87 -7.52 -3.52
N ALA A 240 -18.62 -8.25 -2.44
CA ALA A 240 -19.18 -9.58 -2.26
C ALA A 240 -20.70 -9.49 -2.02
N THR A 241 -21.44 -10.31 -2.75
CA THR A 241 -22.83 -10.66 -2.47
C THR A 241 -22.92 -12.03 -1.82
N ALA A 242 -21.92 -12.90 -2.01
CA ALA A 242 -21.76 -14.15 -1.29
C ALA A 242 -20.31 -14.32 -0.85
N PHE A 243 -20.09 -14.87 0.34
CA PHE A 243 -18.77 -15.09 0.93
C PHE A 243 -18.75 -16.37 1.77
N GLY A 244 -17.59 -17.02 1.86
CA GLY A 244 -17.42 -18.22 2.67
C GLY A 244 -16.17 -19.00 2.31
N ALA A 245 -16.12 -20.26 2.76
CA ALA A 245 -15.03 -21.16 2.39
C ALA A 245 -15.18 -21.62 0.92
N PRO A 246 -14.10 -22.04 0.24
CA PRO A 246 -14.20 -22.63 -1.09
C PRO A 246 -15.17 -23.81 -1.10
N GLY A 247 -16.16 -23.77 -2.01
CA GLY A 247 -17.24 -24.77 -2.08
C GLY A 247 -18.43 -24.52 -1.13
N HIS A 248 -18.30 -23.58 -0.19
CA HIS A 248 -19.34 -23.23 0.80
C HIS A 248 -19.45 -21.70 0.93
N VAL A 249 -19.97 -21.06 -0.12
CA VAL A 249 -20.29 -19.63 -0.12
C VAL A 249 -21.74 -19.41 0.27
N VAL A 250 -21.98 -18.46 1.18
CA VAL A 250 -23.31 -18.10 1.67
C VAL A 250 -23.66 -16.71 1.14
N ASN A 251 -24.91 -16.50 0.72
CA ASN A 251 -25.38 -15.19 0.28
C ASN A 251 -25.49 -14.25 1.49
N LEU A 252 -24.92 -13.06 1.37
CA LEU A 252 -24.81 -12.07 2.45
C LEU A 252 -26.09 -11.27 2.66
N TYR A 253 -27.00 -11.25 1.66
CA TYR A 253 -28.15 -10.34 1.65
C TYR A 253 -29.50 -11.04 1.46
N ASP A 254 -29.53 -12.37 1.37
CA ASP A 254 -30.81 -13.11 1.25
C ASP A 254 -31.67 -13.03 2.53
N ASP A 255 -31.09 -12.63 3.67
CA ASP A 255 -31.80 -12.46 4.93
C ASP A 255 -32.64 -11.17 5.02
N VAL A 256 -32.55 -10.25 4.03
CA VAL A 256 -33.31 -8.98 4.05
C VAL A 256 -34.71 -9.14 3.46
N ALA A 257 -35.06 -10.32 2.92
CA ALA A 257 -36.34 -10.58 2.26
C ALA A 257 -37.33 -11.42 3.08
N ARG A 258 -37.12 -11.61 4.40
CA ARG A 258 -38.05 -12.34 5.27
C ARG A 258 -38.64 -11.51 6.40
#